data_AF-A0A7X8JA86-F1
#
_entry.id   AF-A0A7X8JA86-F1
#
_cell.length_a   1.000
_cell.length_b   1.000
_cell.length_c   1.000
_cell.angle_alpha   90.00
_cell.angle_beta   90.00
_cell.angle_gamma   90.00
#
_symmetry.space_group_name_H-M   'P 1'
#
loop_
_entity.id
_entity.type
_entity.pdbx_description
1 polymer ?
#
loop_
_entity_poly.entity_id
_entity_poly.type
_entity_poly.pdbx_seq_one_letter_code
_entity_poly.pdbx_strand_id
1 'polypeptide(L)' 'MLVEPYFMTNKEWYYHDVENWCLKLTDKAPQNAIDSYNEFYRQLNSFRISDDETQLKDE' A
#
# COMPACT_ATOMS: atom_id res chain seq x y z
N MET A 1 15.26 -4.14 -6.38
CA MET A 1 14.32 -5.09 -5.75
C MET A 1 13.32 -4.28 -4.97
N LEU A 2 12.03 -4.39 -5.27
CA LEU A 2 10.99 -3.87 -4.39
C LEU A 2 11.00 -4.77 -3.15
N VAL A 3 11.34 -4.20 -2.00
CA VAL A 3 11.31 -4.93 -0.73
C VAL A 3 9.85 -5.27 -0.45
N GLU A 4 9.55 -6.55 -0.26
CA GLU A 4 8.21 -6.98 0.10
C GLU A 4 7.82 -6.38 1.46
N PRO A 5 6.63 -5.77 1.58
CA PRO A 5 6.14 -5.24 2.85
C PRO A 5 6.02 -6.34 3.91
N TYR A 6 6.30 -6.00 5.16
CA TYR A 6 6.28 -6.96 6.26
C TYR A 6 4.92 -7.65 6.44
N PHE A 7 3.81 -6.94 6.19
CA PHE A 7 2.46 -7.52 6.29
C PHE A 7 2.22 -8.69 5.31
N MET A 8 3.01 -8.81 4.25
CA MET A 8 2.90 -9.90 3.26
C MET A 8 3.69 -11.16 3.64
N THR A 9 4.50 -11.11 4.70
CA THR A 9 5.30 -12.25 5.16
C THR A 9 4.45 -13.41 5.70
N ASN A 10 3.19 -13.15 6.07
CA ASN A 10 2.23 -14.17 6.45
C ASN A 10 0.91 -13.99 5.69
N LYS A 11 0.53 -15.02 4.94
CA LYS A 11 -0.67 -15.07 4.10
C LYS A 11 -1.98 -15.02 4.90
N GLU A 12 -1.95 -15.28 6.20
CA GLU A 12 -3.15 -15.17 7.04
C GLU A 12 -3.50 -13.72 7.39
N TRP A 13 -2.56 -12.77 7.24
CA TRP A 13 -2.76 -11.37 7.63
C TRP A 13 -3.45 -10.53 6.58
N TYR A 14 -3.54 -11.01 5.33
CA TYR A 14 -4.11 -10.23 4.24
C TYR A 14 -4.79 -11.11 3.19
N TYR A 15 -5.62 -10.48 2.36
CA TYR A 15 -6.17 -11.09 1.17
C TYR A 15 -6.22 -10.08 0.02
N HIS A 16 -6.38 -10.57 -1.20
CA HIS A 16 -6.59 -9.76 -2.38
C HIS A 16 -8.08 -9.47 -2.53
N ASP A 17 -8.47 -8.21 -2.42
CA ASP A 17 -9.79 -7.75 -2.80
C ASP A 17 -9.79 -7.50 -4.31
N VAL A 18 -10.25 -8.50 -5.05
CA VAL A 18 -10.29 -8.47 -6.54
C VAL A 18 -11.31 -7.47 -7.05
N GLU A 19 -12.38 -7.20 -6.29
CA GLU A 19 -13.40 -6.23 -6.68
C GLU A 19 -12.82 -4.82 -6.68
N ASN A 20 -12.03 -4.49 -5.65
CA ASN A 20 -11.45 -3.16 -5.46
C ASN A 20 -9.99 -3.05 -5.94
N TRP A 21 -9.43 -4.12 -6.52
CA TRP A 21 -8.03 -4.21 -6.96
C TRP A 21 -7.03 -3.77 -5.89
N CYS A 22 -7.27 -4.14 -4.62
CA CYS A 22 -6.44 -3.74 -3.49
C CYS A 22 -6.14 -4.90 -2.54
N LEU A 23 -5.18 -4.69 -1.64
CA LEU A 23 -4.89 -5.60 -0.54
C LEU A 23 -5.72 -5.17 0.66
N LYS A 24 -6.26 -6.13 1.42
CA LYS A 24 -6.96 -5.86 2.68
C LYS A 24 -6.41 -6.73 3.79
N LEU A 25 -6.33 -6.18 5.00
CA LEU A 25 -5.91 -6.93 6.19
C LEU A 25 -7.06 -7.76 6.76
N THR A 26 -6.71 -8.87 7.40
CA THR A 26 -7.63 -9.67 8.20
C THR A 26 -7.49 -9.31 9.68
N ASP A 27 -8.42 -9.80 10.50
CA ASP A 27 -8.35 -9.64 11.96
C ASP A 27 -7.18 -10.40 12.62
N LYS A 28 -6.49 -11.26 11.85
CA LYS A 28 -5.29 -11.99 12.32
C LYS A 28 -4.02 -11.17 12.21
N ALA A 29 -4.07 -10.01 11.54
CA ALA A 29 -2.90 -9.15 11.36
C ALA A 29 -2.47 -8.55 12.71
N PRO A 30 -1.25 -8.81 13.19
CA PRO A 30 -0.71 -8.13 14.37
C PRO A 30 -0.45 -6.64 14.08
N GLN A 31 -0.30 -5.84 15.14
CA GLN A 31 -0.13 -4.39 15.01
C GLN A 31 1.03 -4.00 14.09
N ASN A 32 2.16 -4.71 14.14
CA ASN A 32 3.31 -4.45 13.26
C ASN A 32 3.02 -4.75 11.77
N ALA A 33 2.12 -5.67 11.46
CA ALA A 33 1.64 -5.88 10.09
C ALA A 33 0.71 -4.74 9.65
N ILE A 34 -0.16 -4.25 10.55
CA ILE A 34 -1.00 -3.08 10.30
C ILE A 34 -0.16 -1.84 9.99
N ASP A 35 0.87 -1.59 10.80
CA ASP A 35 1.78 -0.45 10.61
C ASP A 35 2.53 -0.54 9.27
N SER A 36 3.02 -1.74 8.91
CA SER A 36 3.66 -1.96 7.61
C SER A 36 2.72 -1.80 6.41
N TYR A 37 1.45 -2.17 6.54
CA TYR A 37 0.43 -1.98 5.50
C TYR A 37 0.14 -0.50 5.28
N ASN A 38 -0.01 0.27 6.36
CA ASN A 38 -0.25 1.72 6.29
C ASN A 38 0.93 2.44 5.63
N GLU A 39 2.16 2.04 5.98
CA GLU A 39 3.37 2.59 5.35
C GLU A 39 3.44 2.26 3.86
N PHE A 40 3.10 1.03 3.45
CA PHE A 40 3.04 0.64 2.05
C PHE A 40 2.10 1.54 1.23
N TYR A 41 0.88 1.77 1.71
CA TYR A 41 -0.08 2.66 1.03
C TYR A 41 0.31 4.14 1.09
N ARG A 42 0.96 4.58 2.17
CA ARG A 42 1.52 5.94 2.25
C ARG A 42 2.59 6.14 1.18
N GLN A 43 3.50 5.19 1.00
CA GLN A 43 4.54 5.26 -0.03
C GLN A 43 3.92 5.23 -1.44
N LEU A 44 2.98 4.31 -1.72
CA LEU A 44 2.28 4.28 -3.00
C LEU A 44 1.57 5.60 -3.32
N ASN A 45 0.94 6.24 -2.33
CA ASN A 45 0.31 7.53 -2.51
C ASN A 45 1.35 8.64 -2.73
N SER A 46 2.47 8.61 -2.00
CA SER A 46 3.56 9.57 -2.20
C SER A 46 4.17 9.49 -3.60
N PHE A 47 4.31 8.28 -4.16
CA PHE A 47 4.76 8.11 -5.55
C PHE A 47 3.71 8.61 -6.56
N ARG A 48 2.41 8.44 -6.29
CA ARG A 48 1.35 8.97 -7.17
C ARG A 48 1.30 10.50 -7.24
N ILE A 49 1.68 11.21 -6.17
CA ILE A 49 1.66 12.68 -6.16
C ILE A 49 2.83 13.27 -6.96
N SER A 50 3.98 12.58 -7.03
CA SER A 50 5.13 13.05 -7.80
C SER A 50 4.95 13.02 -9.33
N ASP A 51 3.96 12.29 -9.85
CA ASP A 51 3.65 12.25 -11.29
C ASP A 51 2.60 13.30 -11.72
N ASP A 52 1.85 13.90 -10.79
CA ASP A 52 0.73 14.82 -11.10
C ASP A 52 1.15 16.32 -11.07
N GLU A 53 2.30 16.68 -10.48
CA GLU A 53 2.80 18.07 -10.43
C GLU A 53 3.45 18.60 -11.74
N THR A 54 3.20 17.98 -12.90
CA THR A 54 3.72 18.48 -14.20
C THR A 54 2.67 19.02 -15.17
N GLN A 55 1.40 19.22 -14.78
CA GLN A 55 0.38 19.74 -15.71
C GLN A 55 -0.39 21.00 -15.27
N LEU A 56 0.15 21.87 -14.40
CA LEU A 56 -0.46 23.20 -14.17
C LEU A 56 0.58 24.29 -13.88
N LYS A 57 1.46 24.57 -14.84
CA LYS A 57 2.00 25.91 -15.14
C LYS A 57 2.26 26.00 -16.65
N ASP A 58 1.95 27.15 -17.24
CA ASP A 58 1.94 27.48 -18.68
C ASP A 58 0.60 27.09 -19.36
N GLU A 59 -0.28 27.98 -19.83
CA GLU A 59 -0.30 29.43 -20.13
C GLU A 59 -1.73 29.98 -19.93
#